data_AF-A0A6P1MCD1-F1
#
_entry.id   AF-A0A6P1MCD1-F1
#
_cell.length_a   1.000
_cell.length_b   1.000
_cell.length_c   1.000
_cell.angle_alpha   90.00
_cell.angle_beta   90.00
_cell.angle_gamma   90.00
#
_symmetry.space_group_name_H-M   'P 1'
#
loop_
_entity.id
_entity.type
_entity.pdbx_description
1 polymer ?
#
loop_
_entity_poly.entity_id
_entity_poly.type
_entity_poly.pdbx_seq_one_letter_code
_entity_poly.pdbx_strand_id
1 'polypeptide(L)'
;MNPKLENLLTQYSELESAAQELVNEQCCTLCSYCTQVCCRADICEEAIESPFLRLLHQREVLDSDRYGFLCETGCSLPAGRPPVCLEYFCDDQLYHQPDETHAKVLRTLGALVAHAGRNATGETHLVEIMQADQLEELAFQRLQKQFDESFLALELIRRFYNEGTLPDNANRVLDRITFSDEDH
;
A
#
# COMPACT_ATOMS: atom_id res chain seq x y z
N MET A 1 16.82 -17.59 4.48
CA MET A 1 15.77 -16.76 5.10
C MET A 1 14.60 -17.69 5.43
N ASN A 2 13.70 -17.32 6.35
CA ASN A 2 12.58 -18.19 6.73
C ASN A 2 11.61 -18.31 5.54
N PRO A 3 11.22 -19.53 5.07
CA PRO A 3 10.32 -19.69 3.92
C PRO A 3 8.98 -18.95 4.07
N LYS A 4 8.48 -18.78 5.30
CA LYS A 4 7.25 -18.02 5.55
C LYS A 4 7.45 -16.52 5.34
N LEU A 5 8.62 -16.00 5.71
CA LEU A 5 8.98 -14.60 5.48
C LEU A 5 9.21 -14.34 3.98
N GLU A 6 9.87 -15.27 3.28
CA GLU A 6 10.00 -15.22 1.81
C GLU A 6 8.64 -15.15 1.12
N ASN A 7 7.68 -15.97 1.56
CA ASN A 7 6.31 -15.92 1.04
C ASN A 7 5.63 -14.57 1.31
N LEU A 8 5.75 -14.03 2.53
CA LEU A 8 5.17 -12.71 2.86
C LEU A 8 5.79 -11.59 2.02
N LEU A 9 7.10 -11.61 1.78
CA LEU A 9 7.77 -10.61 0.94
C LEU A 9 7.21 -10.63 -0.49
N THR A 10 7.05 -11.82 -1.07
CA THR A 10 6.44 -11.99 -2.40
C THR A 10 5.01 -11.44 -2.40
N GLN A 11 4.17 -11.85 -1.45
CA GLN A 11 2.77 -11.40 -1.38
C GLN A 11 2.66 -9.88 -1.17
N TYR A 12 3.51 -9.29 -0.34
CA TYR A 12 3.55 -7.84 -0.14
C TYR A 12 3.91 -7.12 -1.43
N SER A 13 4.99 -7.54 -2.10
CA SER A 13 5.43 -6.93 -3.36
C SER A 13 4.36 -7.05 -4.45
N GLU A 14 3.68 -8.20 -4.54
CA GLU A 14 2.60 -8.43 -5.49
C GLU A 14 1.40 -7.51 -5.22
N LEU A 15 0.96 -7.44 -3.96
CA LEU A 15 -0.16 -6.59 -3.55
C LEU A 15 0.14 -5.11 -3.78
N GLU A 16 1.32 -4.65 -3.37
CA GLU A 16 1.79 -3.27 -3.55
C GLU A 16 1.82 -2.90 -5.03
N SER A 17 2.45 -3.72 -5.86
CA SER A 17 2.57 -3.45 -7.31
C SER A 17 1.19 -3.40 -7.95
N ALA A 18 0.33 -4.37 -7.65
CA ALA A 18 -0.99 -4.47 -8.23
C ALA A 18 -1.94 -3.34 -7.79
N ALA A 19 -1.82 -2.87 -6.55
CA ALA A 19 -2.54 -1.71 -6.05
C ALA A 19 -2.02 -0.42 -6.71
N GLN A 20 -0.71 -0.25 -6.79
CA GLN A 20 -0.05 0.91 -7.40
C GLN A 20 -0.40 1.04 -8.89
N GLU A 21 -0.39 -0.07 -9.63
CA GLU A 21 -0.82 -0.13 -11.04
C GLU A 21 -2.25 0.38 -11.19
N LEU A 22 -3.16 -0.13 -10.37
CA LEU A 22 -4.56 0.25 -10.46
C LEU A 22 -4.81 1.71 -10.04
N VAL A 23 -4.12 2.21 -9.01
CA VAL A 23 -4.16 3.63 -8.64
C VAL A 23 -3.66 4.49 -9.80
N ASN A 24 -2.56 4.10 -10.44
CA ASN A 24 -2.03 4.83 -11.59
C ASN A 24 -3.00 4.83 -12.75
N GLU A 25 -3.63 3.70 -13.08
CA GLU A 25 -4.63 3.63 -14.15
C GLU A 25 -5.81 4.58 -13.89
N GLN A 26 -6.34 4.61 -12.67
CA GLN A 26 -7.52 5.42 -12.34
C GLN A 26 -7.19 6.92 -12.19
N CYS A 27 -6.00 7.24 -11.68
CA CYS A 27 -5.61 8.62 -11.40
C CYS A 27 -4.70 9.24 -12.48
N CYS A 28 -4.25 8.50 -13.50
CA CYS A 28 -3.25 8.96 -14.47
C CYS A 28 -3.65 10.27 -15.16
N THR A 29 -4.92 10.42 -15.50
CA THR A 29 -5.42 11.60 -16.20
C THR A 29 -5.17 12.85 -15.37
N LEU A 30 -5.58 12.86 -14.10
CA LEU A 30 -5.35 13.98 -13.18
C LEU A 30 -3.86 14.17 -12.87
N CYS A 31 -3.16 13.08 -12.50
CA CYS A 31 -1.75 13.14 -12.13
C CYS A 31 -0.84 13.62 -13.27
N SER A 32 -1.17 13.30 -14.52
CA SER A 32 -0.36 13.69 -15.68
C SER A 32 -0.30 15.20 -15.95
N TYR A 33 -1.30 15.95 -15.49
CA TYR A 33 -1.33 17.41 -15.58
C TYR A 33 -0.78 18.10 -14.32
N CYS A 34 -0.48 17.32 -13.27
CA CYS A 34 0.02 17.85 -12.02
C CYS A 34 1.54 18.08 -12.11
N THR A 35 1.99 19.26 -11.66
CA THR A 35 3.43 19.57 -11.53
C THR A 35 3.96 19.35 -10.12
N GLN A 36 3.11 18.89 -9.19
CA GLN A 36 3.48 18.65 -7.79
C GLN A 36 3.97 17.22 -7.62
N VAL A 37 5.03 17.04 -6.83
CA VAL A 37 5.52 15.72 -6.43
C VAL A 37 4.86 15.36 -5.10
N CYS A 38 4.05 14.31 -5.08
CA CYS A 38 3.34 13.86 -3.87
C CYS A 38 4.26 13.16 -2.87
N CYS A 39 5.40 12.63 -3.32
CA CYS A 39 6.35 11.93 -2.47
C CYS A 39 7.15 12.93 -1.61
N ARG A 40 7.16 12.71 -0.30
CA ARG A 40 7.92 13.52 0.67
C ARG A 40 9.02 12.70 1.32
N ALA A 41 10.15 13.32 1.63
CA ALA A 41 11.31 12.63 2.19
C ALA A 41 11.04 12.03 3.58
N ASP A 42 10.27 12.70 4.43
CA ASP A 42 9.89 12.26 5.78
C ASP A 42 9.02 10.99 5.74
N ILE A 43 8.07 10.91 4.80
CA ILE A 43 7.26 9.71 4.57
C ILE A 43 8.14 8.51 4.19
N CYS A 44 9.30 8.75 3.61
CA CYS A 44 10.15 7.69 3.09
C CYS A 44 11.19 7.18 4.10
N GLU A 45 11.29 7.78 5.29
CA GLU A 45 12.17 7.31 6.35
C GLU A 45 11.81 5.88 6.77
N GLU A 46 10.53 5.52 6.80
CA GLU A 46 10.08 4.14 7.08
C GLU A 46 10.64 3.13 6.06
N ALA A 47 10.72 3.52 4.78
CA ALA A 47 11.31 2.67 3.74
C ALA A 47 12.79 2.39 4.01
N ILE A 48 13.47 3.36 4.63
CA ILE A 48 14.88 3.27 5.00
C ILE A 48 15.06 2.51 6.30
N GLU A 49 14.23 2.72 7.31
CA GLU A 49 14.46 2.20 8.66
C GLU A 49 13.92 0.79 8.85
N SER A 50 12.81 0.46 8.20
CA SER A 50 12.15 -0.84 8.31
C SER A 50 13.03 -1.97 7.77
N PRO A 51 13.46 -2.94 8.60
CA PRO A 51 14.13 -4.14 8.14
C PRO A 51 13.27 -4.94 7.16
N PHE A 52 11.94 -4.88 7.28
CA PHE A 52 11.03 -5.54 6.35
C PHE A 52 11.08 -4.90 4.96
N LEU A 53 10.93 -3.57 4.86
CA LEU A 53 10.99 -2.88 3.56
C LEU A 53 12.38 -2.99 2.92
N ARG A 54 13.45 -3.00 3.71
CA ARG A 54 14.82 -3.28 3.22
C ARG A 54 14.95 -4.62 2.50
N LEU A 55 14.27 -5.65 2.99
CA LEU A 55 14.25 -6.97 2.34
C LEU A 55 13.50 -6.93 0.99
N LEU A 56 12.50 -6.06 0.85
CA LEU A 56 11.75 -5.88 -0.40
C LEU A 56 12.56 -5.11 -1.44
N HIS A 57 13.06 -3.92 -1.10
CA HIS A 57 13.72 -3.07 -2.08
C HIS A 57 15.20 -3.46 -2.32
N GLN A 58 15.82 -4.25 -1.44
CA GLN A 58 17.18 -4.79 -1.55
C GLN A 58 18.27 -3.74 -1.84
N ARG A 59 18.11 -2.52 -1.32
CA ARG A 59 19.10 -1.45 -1.45
C ARG A 59 19.84 -1.31 -0.13
N GLU A 60 21.16 -1.46 -0.17
CA GLU A 60 22.02 -1.35 1.03
C GLU A 60 22.13 0.10 1.54
N VAL A 61 22.00 1.08 0.63
CA VAL A 61 22.01 2.51 0.94
C VAL A 61 20.84 3.15 0.20
N LEU A 62 19.92 3.73 0.96
CA LEU A 62 18.87 4.60 0.45
C LEU A 62 19.20 6.02 0.90
N ASP A 63 19.70 6.85 -0.01
CA ASP A 63 19.65 8.30 0.22
C ASP A 63 18.21 8.76 -0.04
N SER A 64 17.59 9.45 0.91
CA SER A 64 16.25 10.06 0.77
C SER A 64 16.28 11.35 -0.04
N ASP A 65 17.45 11.75 -0.54
CA ASP A 65 17.60 12.95 -1.34
C ASP A 65 17.01 12.79 -2.75
N ARG A 66 16.93 13.92 -3.47
CA ARG A 66 16.42 14.00 -4.86
C ARG A 66 17.23 13.15 -5.87
N TYR A 67 18.33 12.52 -5.44
CA TYR A 67 19.21 11.69 -6.25
C TYR A 67 19.22 10.21 -5.84
N GLY A 68 18.54 9.84 -4.76
CA GLY A 68 18.35 8.47 -4.34
C GLY A 68 17.10 7.83 -4.94
N PHE A 69 16.07 7.58 -4.14
CA PHE A 69 14.82 6.97 -4.62
C PHE A 69 13.67 7.97 -4.78
N LEU A 70 13.84 9.23 -4.40
CA LEU A 70 12.91 10.31 -4.77
C LEU A 70 13.45 11.01 -6.01
N CYS A 71 12.80 10.81 -7.15
CA CYS A 71 13.14 11.50 -8.39
C CYS A 71 12.14 12.64 -8.68
N GLU A 72 12.38 13.36 -9.77
CA GLU A 72 11.52 14.48 -10.20
C GLU A 72 10.07 14.07 -10.48
N THR A 73 9.84 12.78 -10.71
CA THR A 73 8.52 12.20 -10.97
C THR A 73 7.97 11.39 -9.78
N GLY A 74 8.60 11.46 -8.60
CA GLY A 74 8.16 10.77 -7.39
C GLY A 74 9.06 9.60 -6.97
N CYS A 75 8.48 8.58 -6.34
CA CYS A 75 9.22 7.45 -5.81
C CYS A 75 9.67 6.48 -6.91
N SER A 76 10.97 6.19 -6.98
CA SER A 76 11.60 5.27 -7.91
C SER A 76 11.71 3.84 -7.35
N LEU A 77 11.20 3.56 -6.15
CA LEU A 77 11.21 2.21 -5.61
C LEU A 77 10.24 1.33 -6.40
N PRO A 78 10.69 0.18 -6.94
CA PRO A 78 9.80 -0.75 -7.63
C PRO A 78 8.88 -1.49 -6.66
N ALA A 79 9.35 -1.73 -5.43
CA ALA A 79 8.62 -2.33 -4.32
C ALA A 79 9.25 -1.86 -3.00
N GLY A 80 8.55 -2.10 -1.88
CA GLY A 80 8.99 -1.70 -0.56
C GLY A 80 8.66 -0.24 -0.22
N ARG A 81 7.61 0.32 -0.81
CA ARG A 81 7.09 1.63 -0.43
C ARG A 81 6.33 1.52 0.91
N PRO A 82 6.42 2.53 1.78
CA PRO A 82 5.56 2.64 2.95
C PRO A 82 4.07 2.61 2.57
N PRO A 83 3.19 1.98 3.36
CA PRO A 83 1.76 1.90 3.05
C PRO A 83 1.11 3.26 2.85
N VAL A 84 1.53 4.26 3.63
CA VAL A 84 1.06 5.64 3.54
C VAL A 84 1.23 6.25 2.14
N CYS A 85 2.21 5.77 1.34
CA CYS A 85 2.38 6.21 -0.05
C CYS A 85 1.20 5.81 -0.97
N LEU A 86 0.43 4.80 -0.61
CA LEU A 86 -0.74 4.33 -1.34
C LEU A 86 -2.06 4.79 -0.70
N GLU A 87 -2.07 5.05 0.61
CA GLU A 87 -3.26 5.53 1.33
C GLU A 87 -3.56 7.00 1.09
N TYR A 88 -2.54 7.80 0.82
CA TYR A 88 -2.70 9.23 0.63
C TYR A 88 -3.17 9.57 -0.78
N PHE A 89 -4.41 10.03 -0.90
CA PHE A 89 -4.96 10.62 -2.11
C PHE A 89 -5.10 12.13 -1.94
N CYS A 90 -4.75 12.91 -2.96
CA CYS A 90 -5.01 14.35 -2.91
C CYS A 90 -6.50 14.66 -3.08
N ASP A 91 -6.92 15.84 -2.64
CA ASP A 91 -8.32 16.27 -2.72
C ASP A 91 -8.89 16.17 -4.15
N ASP A 92 -8.10 16.51 -5.16
CA ASP A 92 -8.52 16.42 -6.56
C ASP A 92 -8.81 14.97 -6.99
N GLN A 93 -8.00 14.01 -6.56
CA GLN A 93 -8.22 12.60 -6.87
C GLN A 93 -9.53 12.08 -6.29
N LEU A 94 -9.92 12.56 -5.10
CA LEU A 94 -11.16 12.16 -4.44
C LEU A 94 -12.37 12.96 -4.94
N TYR A 95 -12.21 14.26 -5.19
CA TYR A 95 -13.26 15.16 -5.63
C TYR A 95 -13.75 14.85 -7.05
N HIS A 96 -12.84 14.43 -7.94
CA HIS A 96 -13.16 14.11 -9.33
C HIS A 96 -13.67 12.68 -9.56
N GLN A 97 -13.92 11.93 -8.49
CA GLN A 97 -14.54 10.62 -8.61
C GLN A 97 -15.99 10.73 -9.13
N PRO A 98 -16.45 9.79 -9.97
CA PRO A 98 -17.79 9.84 -10.54
C PRO A 98 -18.92 9.93 -9.50
N ASP A 99 -18.76 9.23 -8.38
CA ASP A 99 -19.70 9.20 -7.26
C ASP A 99 -19.00 8.77 -5.95
N GLU A 100 -19.77 8.74 -4.85
CA GLU A 100 -19.29 8.34 -3.53
C GLU A 100 -18.81 6.88 -3.48
N THR A 101 -19.36 6.00 -4.32
CA THR A 101 -18.94 4.60 -4.38
C THR A 101 -17.54 4.50 -4.98
N HIS A 102 -17.26 5.23 -6.07
CA HIS A 102 -15.93 5.31 -6.66
C HIS A 102 -14.92 5.92 -5.68
N ALA A 103 -15.29 6.98 -4.97
CA ALA A 103 -14.43 7.57 -3.94
C ALA A 103 -14.15 6.57 -2.80
N LYS A 104 -15.16 5.84 -2.34
CA LYS A 104 -14.97 4.79 -1.32
C LYS A 104 -14.03 3.69 -1.83
N VAL A 105 -14.27 3.19 -3.04
CA VAL A 105 -13.47 2.13 -3.67
C VAL A 105 -12.02 2.57 -3.87
N LEU A 106 -11.79 3.80 -4.33
CA LEU A 106 -10.45 4.37 -4.50
C LEU A 106 -9.72 4.45 -3.15
N ARG A 107 -10.39 4.96 -2.11
CA ARG A 107 -9.79 4.95 -0.78
C ARG A 107 -9.45 3.51 -0.36
N THR A 108 -10.40 2.57 -0.50
CA THR A 108 -10.17 1.17 -0.09
C THR A 108 -8.98 0.54 -0.81
N LEU A 109 -8.77 0.88 -2.09
CA LEU A 109 -7.59 0.48 -2.86
C LEU A 109 -6.28 0.95 -2.22
N GLY A 110 -6.23 2.18 -1.71
CA GLY A 110 -5.05 2.72 -1.02
C GLY A 110 -4.74 2.01 0.30
N ALA A 111 -5.79 1.61 1.04
CA ALA A 111 -5.66 0.97 2.35
C ALA A 111 -5.33 -0.54 2.32
N LEU A 112 -5.26 -1.16 1.14
CA LEU A 112 -5.01 -2.60 1.03
C LEU A 112 -3.68 -3.01 1.67
N VAL A 113 -2.61 -2.27 1.39
CA VAL A 113 -1.26 -2.61 1.85
C VAL A 113 -1.13 -2.41 3.36
N ALA A 114 -1.74 -1.36 3.91
CA ALA A 114 -1.77 -1.13 5.35
C ALA A 114 -2.60 -2.20 6.08
N HIS A 115 -3.76 -2.59 5.53
CA HIS A 115 -4.54 -3.67 6.12
C HIS A 115 -3.78 -5.01 6.10
N ALA A 116 -3.06 -5.29 5.01
CA ALA A 116 -2.28 -6.52 4.86
C ALA A 116 -1.17 -6.66 5.92
N GLY A 117 -0.52 -5.56 6.29
CA GLY A 117 0.57 -5.57 7.25
C GLY A 117 0.17 -5.29 8.70
N ARG A 118 -1.08 -4.91 9.01
CA ARG A 118 -1.48 -4.51 10.37
C ARG A 118 -1.36 -5.65 11.38
N ASN A 119 -1.11 -5.31 12.66
CA ASN A 119 -1.07 -6.27 13.76
C ASN A 119 -0.10 -7.45 13.51
N ALA A 120 1.02 -7.18 12.82
CA ALA A 120 2.07 -8.13 12.49
C ALA A 120 2.71 -8.71 13.76
N THR A 121 2.93 -7.83 14.76
CA THR A 121 3.41 -8.18 16.09
C THR A 121 2.62 -7.36 17.12
N GLY A 122 1.60 -7.95 17.75
CA GLY A 122 0.70 -7.21 18.64
C GLY A 122 -0.17 -6.22 17.86
N GLU A 123 -0.01 -4.93 18.12
CA GLU A 123 -0.67 -3.80 17.44
C GLU A 123 0.23 -3.15 16.38
N THR A 124 1.51 -3.55 16.30
CA THR A 124 2.49 -2.95 15.38
C THR A 124 2.30 -3.45 13.95
N HIS A 125 2.35 -2.52 12.99
CA HIS A 125 2.31 -2.85 11.57
C HIS A 125 3.63 -3.46 11.09
N LEU A 126 3.58 -4.29 10.04
CA LEU A 126 4.74 -5.03 9.50
C LEU A 126 5.92 -4.11 9.13
N VAL A 127 5.62 -2.94 8.55
CA VAL A 127 6.67 -1.97 8.17
C VAL A 127 7.19 -1.15 9.35
N GLU A 128 6.46 -1.08 10.46
CA GLU A 128 6.85 -0.35 11.67
C GLU A 128 7.77 -1.17 12.59
N ILE A 129 7.99 -2.45 12.27
CA ILE A 129 8.95 -3.27 13.00
C ILE A 129 10.35 -2.74 12.70
N MET A 130 11.05 -2.26 13.73
CA MET A 130 12.38 -1.63 13.57
C MET A 130 13.55 -2.56 13.88
N GLN A 131 13.30 -3.72 14.51
CA GLN A 131 14.33 -4.69 14.85
C GLN A 131 14.18 -5.96 14.00
N ALA A 132 15.28 -6.42 13.40
CA ALA A 132 15.26 -7.54 12.47
C ALA A 132 14.91 -8.89 13.14
N ASP A 133 15.24 -9.06 14.43
CA ASP A 133 14.90 -10.24 15.23
C ASP A 133 13.39 -10.36 15.48
N GLN A 134 12.67 -9.24 15.57
CA GLN A 134 11.21 -9.22 15.71
C GLN A 134 10.48 -9.78 14.47
N LEU A 135 11.15 -9.86 13.31
CA LEU A 135 10.59 -10.53 12.12
C LEU A 135 10.45 -12.06 12.30
N GLU A 136 11.11 -12.64 13.31
CA GLU A 136 10.94 -14.05 13.65
C GLU A 136 9.66 -14.31 14.47
N GLU A 137 9.12 -13.27 15.12
CA GLU A 137 7.96 -13.34 16.02
C GLU A 137 6.63 -12.99 15.33
N LEU A 138 6.64 -12.83 14.00
CA LEU A 138 5.47 -12.43 13.23
C LEU A 138 4.28 -13.37 13.44
N ALA A 139 3.09 -12.78 13.54
CA ALA A 139 1.82 -13.48 13.57
C ALA A 139 1.43 -13.99 12.16
N PHE A 140 2.23 -14.88 11.57
CA PHE A 140 2.10 -15.34 10.17
C PHE A 140 0.68 -15.76 9.77
N GLN A 141 -0.06 -16.46 10.63
CA GLN A 141 -1.44 -16.88 10.32
C GLN A 141 -2.40 -15.70 10.18
N ARG A 142 -2.19 -14.64 10.98
CA ARG A 142 -2.99 -13.42 10.92
C ARG A 142 -2.66 -12.63 9.66
N LEU A 143 -1.36 -12.43 9.41
CA LEU A 143 -0.86 -11.76 8.21
C LEU A 143 -1.38 -12.44 6.96
N GLN A 144 -1.27 -13.77 6.85
CA GLN A 144 -1.80 -14.51 5.71
C GLN A 144 -3.29 -14.23 5.48
N LYS A 145 -4.11 -14.23 6.55
CA LYS A 145 -5.53 -13.91 6.43
C LYS A 145 -5.75 -12.48 5.93
N GLN A 146 -4.97 -11.52 6.40
CA GLN A 146 -5.08 -10.12 5.98
C GLN A 146 -4.65 -9.94 4.51
N PHE A 147 -3.62 -10.65 4.07
CA PHE A 147 -3.25 -10.73 2.67
C PHE A 147 -4.37 -11.31 1.81
N ASP A 148 -4.94 -12.46 2.21
CA ASP A 148 -6.05 -13.09 1.49
C ASP A 148 -7.26 -12.14 1.38
N GLU A 149 -7.59 -11.42 2.46
CA GLU A 149 -8.63 -10.39 2.46
C GLU A 149 -8.31 -9.22 1.51
N SER A 150 -7.05 -8.77 1.49
CA SER A 150 -6.59 -7.66 0.64
C SER A 150 -6.58 -8.03 -0.84
N PHE A 151 -6.13 -9.24 -1.19
CA PHE A 151 -6.18 -9.73 -2.56
C PHE A 151 -7.63 -9.92 -3.04
N LEU A 152 -8.51 -10.45 -2.19
CA LEU A 152 -9.93 -10.56 -2.53
C LEU A 152 -10.56 -9.17 -2.75
N ALA A 153 -10.24 -8.20 -1.91
CA ALA A 153 -10.68 -6.82 -2.08
C ALA A 153 -10.14 -6.22 -3.39
N LEU A 154 -8.86 -6.41 -3.70
CA LEU A 154 -8.26 -5.96 -4.95
C LEU A 154 -8.98 -6.52 -6.19
N GLU A 155 -9.29 -7.82 -6.19
CA GLU A 155 -10.04 -8.45 -7.29
C GLU A 155 -11.44 -7.83 -7.47
N LEU A 156 -12.14 -7.57 -6.37
CA LEU A 156 -13.45 -6.92 -6.39
C LEU A 156 -13.36 -5.48 -6.92
N ILE A 157 -12.32 -4.75 -6.53
CA ILE A 157 -12.07 -3.38 -6.99
C ILE A 157 -11.73 -3.36 -8.48
N ARG A 158 -10.87 -4.26 -8.95
CA ARG A 158 -10.56 -4.42 -10.39
C ARG A 158 -11.84 -4.72 -11.19
N ARG A 159 -12.66 -5.62 -10.67
CA ARG A 159 -13.95 -5.95 -11.28
C ARG A 159 -14.88 -4.74 -11.34
N PHE A 160 -14.95 -3.97 -10.27
CA PHE A 160 -15.75 -2.73 -10.23
C PHE A 160 -15.32 -1.74 -11.29
N TYR A 161 -14.02 -1.46 -11.44
CA TYR A 161 -13.55 -0.53 -12.48
C TYR A 161 -13.76 -1.04 -13.91
N ASN A 162 -13.78 -2.36 -14.12
CA ASN A 162 -14.01 -2.96 -15.43
C ASN A 162 -15.50 -3.09 -15.80
N GLU A 163 -16.35 -3.47 -14.85
CA GLU A 163 -17.76 -3.81 -15.08
C GLU A 163 -18.73 -2.71 -14.61
N GLY A 164 -18.26 -1.73 -13.83
CA GLY A 164 -19.05 -0.65 -13.23
C GLY A 164 -19.99 -1.10 -12.10
N THR A 165 -19.88 -2.35 -11.63
CA THR A 165 -20.77 -2.90 -10.60
C THR A 165 -20.01 -3.72 -9.57
N LEU A 166 -20.44 -3.62 -8.31
CA LEU A 166 -19.96 -4.46 -7.21
C LEU A 166 -20.95 -5.61 -6.97
N PRO A 167 -20.49 -6.85 -6.76
CA PRO A 167 -21.39 -7.92 -6.35
C PRO A 167 -21.95 -7.67 -4.93
N ASP A 168 -23.11 -8.25 -4.62
CA ASP A 168 -23.87 -7.98 -3.38
C ASP A 168 -23.06 -8.17 -2.09
N ASN A 169 -22.09 -9.09 -2.10
CA ASN A 169 -21.23 -9.38 -0.96
C ASN A 169 -19.97 -8.51 -0.89
N ALA A 170 -19.69 -7.68 -1.89
CA ALA A 170 -18.45 -6.91 -1.97
C ALA A 170 -18.32 -5.91 -0.82
N ASN A 171 -19.41 -5.21 -0.48
CA ASN A 171 -19.40 -4.23 0.61
C ASN A 171 -18.88 -4.85 1.91
N ARG A 172 -19.30 -6.08 2.23
CA ARG A 172 -18.84 -6.79 3.43
C ARG A 172 -17.34 -7.09 3.43
N VAL A 173 -16.74 -7.29 2.25
CA VAL A 173 -15.30 -7.51 2.10
C VAL A 173 -14.56 -6.18 2.21
N LEU A 174 -15.00 -5.18 1.44
CA LEU A 174 -14.39 -3.85 1.39
C LEU A 174 -14.46 -3.13 2.75
N ASP A 175 -15.56 -3.27 3.50
CA ASP A 175 -15.73 -2.68 4.83
C ASP A 175 -14.77 -3.25 5.89
N ARG A 176 -14.07 -4.35 5.60
CA ARG A 176 -13.02 -4.88 6.50
C ARG A 176 -11.67 -4.19 6.31
N ILE A 177 -11.48 -3.57 5.15
CA ILE A 177 -10.27 -2.80 4.83
C ILE A 177 -10.50 -1.41 5.39
N THR A 178 -9.98 -1.18 6.60
CA THR A 178 -10.11 0.06 7.34
C THR A 178 -8.90 0.95 7.11
N PHE A 179 -9.13 2.25 7.00
CA PHE A 179 -8.09 3.27 7.04
C PHE A 179 -7.48 3.35 8.44
N SER A 180 -6.21 3.70 8.51
CA SER A 180 -5.65 4.32 9.71
C SER A 180 -6.33 5.69 9.87
N ASP A 181 -7.35 5.76 10.72
CA ASP A 181 -7.88 7.05 11.19
C ASP A 181 -6.86 7.66 12.18
N GLU A 182 -5.66 7.98 11.73
CA GLU A 182 -4.69 8.76 12.51
C GLU A 182 -4.47 10.11 11.83
N ASP A 183 -5.18 11.09 12.39
CA ASP A 183 -4.91 12.54 12.40
C ASP A 183 -4.55 13.21 11.04
N HIS A 184 -5.55 13.81 10.41
CA HIS A 184 -5.39 15.01 9.57
C HIS A 184 -6.02 16.21 10.25
#